data_AF-A0A2U1SVE5-F1
#
_entry.id   AF-A0A2U1SVE5-F1
#
_cell.length_a   1.000
_cell.length_b   1.000
_cell.length_c   1.000
_cell.angle_alpha   90.00
_cell.angle_beta   90.00
_cell.angle_gamma   90.00
#
_symmetry.space_group_name_H-M   'P 1'
#
loop_
_entity.id
_entity.type
_entity.pdbx_description
1 polymer ?
#
loop_
_entity_poly.entity_id
_entity_poly.type
_entity_poly.pdbx_seq_one_letter_code
_entity_poly.pdbx_strand_id
1 'polypeptide(L)'
;MRKFGFATEADPMLRTILAALIVCLALVGGVATALHLYNRPAELRVAVVQGTQDFRLLTAAAQTFSHQHEPVRLKVMPVADSAAAATALEQGAAELAVARSDALPPSAQAIVVLHRNAAVLVAPGGSKVKRVADLRGKTIGVVQEIAGARGNVRLLETILAQYDISEQGFATVTLQPAEVEAALRAQKIDAVFLVAIPQIGPASDIIRTIAASGAKGKPPVFLAVAEAKAIAKRYPTLEPTEIVHGAFGGDPPRPDQALETTSVAVLLVARPSLQGSVAGEATRAFLTSRSAVAALAPLANNMEAPATDKDSVVPAHQGVIDFIDGEERGFFDKYSDFFYLGAMLASLVGSAAAALASRVRTKTHEHSERLIERLLEILPAARAAQDFAELDEYERELDQALVSSVADLRLRHMDGTSLHVVSLALDQARLAIQDRRRALCEAKGETAKGEVAAFPALRKIPAAE
;
A
#
# COMPACT_ATOMS: atom_id res chain seq x y z
N MET A 1 -35.03 0.11 -60.16
CA MET A 1 -34.79 0.43 -58.73
C MET A 1 -34.53 -0.86 -57.96
N ARG A 2 -33.29 -1.15 -57.56
CA ARG A 2 -32.98 -2.02 -56.41
C ARG A 2 -31.64 -1.54 -55.84
N LYS A 3 -31.70 -0.89 -54.68
CA LYS A 3 -30.54 -0.38 -53.94
C LYS A 3 -29.83 -1.57 -53.30
N PHE A 4 -28.57 -1.82 -53.68
CA PHE A 4 -27.65 -2.62 -52.88
C PHE A 4 -27.23 -1.78 -51.67
N GLY A 5 -27.92 -1.98 -50.55
CA GLY A 5 -27.47 -1.49 -49.25
C GLY A 5 -26.71 -2.59 -48.54
N PHE A 6 -25.38 -2.57 -48.63
CA PHE A 6 -24.54 -3.30 -47.69
C PHE A 6 -24.60 -2.55 -46.36
N ALA A 7 -25.59 -2.87 -45.53
CA ALA A 7 -25.48 -2.61 -44.11
C ALA A 7 -24.46 -3.63 -43.59
N THR A 8 -23.28 -3.13 -43.21
CA THR A 8 -22.30 -3.87 -42.43
C THR A 8 -22.91 -4.15 -41.05
N GLU A 9 -23.76 -5.18 -40.96
CA GLU A 9 -24.03 -5.84 -39.70
C GLU A 9 -22.70 -6.42 -39.24
N ALA A 10 -22.07 -5.77 -38.26
CA ALA A 10 -20.91 -6.33 -37.59
C ALA A 10 -21.30 -7.71 -37.06
N ASP A 11 -20.64 -8.75 -37.58
CA ASP A 11 -20.91 -10.15 -37.29
C ASP A 11 -21.10 -10.32 -35.76
N PRO A 12 -22.20 -10.91 -35.27
CA PRO A 12 -22.44 -11.09 -33.83
C PRO A 12 -21.23 -11.72 -33.12
N MET A 13 -20.43 -12.51 -33.84
CA MET A 13 -19.15 -13.05 -33.41
C MET A 13 -18.10 -11.98 -33.07
N LEU A 14 -17.92 -10.98 -33.95
CA LEU A 14 -16.99 -9.86 -33.72
C LEU A 14 -17.42 -9.07 -32.47
N ARG A 15 -18.72 -8.84 -32.28
CA ARG A 15 -19.26 -8.16 -31.10
C ARG A 15 -19.00 -8.93 -29.81
N THR A 16 -19.14 -10.25 -29.81
CA THR A 16 -18.86 -11.08 -28.63
C THR A 16 -17.37 -11.17 -28.29
N ILE A 17 -16.49 -11.27 -29.30
CA ILE A 17 -15.04 -11.28 -29.09
C ILE A 17 -14.57 -9.92 -28.57
N LEU A 18 -15.09 -8.82 -29.11
CA LEU A 18 -14.80 -7.48 -28.61
C LEU A 18 -15.26 -7.32 -27.16
N ALA A 19 -16.45 -7.81 -26.82
CA ALA A 19 -16.97 -7.74 -25.46
C ALA A 19 -16.09 -8.53 -24.47
N ALA A 20 -15.65 -9.75 -24.83
CA ALA A 20 -14.75 -10.54 -24.00
C ALA A 20 -13.38 -9.87 -23.82
N LEU A 21 -12.84 -9.28 -24.89
CA LEU A 21 -11.58 -8.53 -24.84
C LEU A 21 -11.68 -7.32 -23.92
N ILE A 22 -12.79 -6.55 -24.00
CA ILE A 22 -13.03 -5.38 -23.15
C ILE A 22 -13.10 -5.79 -21.67
N VAL A 23 -13.78 -6.89 -21.34
CA VAL A 23 -13.86 -7.39 -19.96
C VAL A 23 -12.49 -7.81 -19.44
N CYS A 24 -11.69 -8.50 -20.26
CA CYS A 24 -10.34 -8.92 -19.89
C CYS A 24 -9.43 -7.69 -19.65
N LEU A 25 -9.49 -6.70 -20.54
CA LEU A 25 -8.69 -5.48 -20.43
C LEU A 25 -9.12 -4.62 -19.23
N ALA A 26 -10.42 -4.59 -18.90
CA ALA A 26 -10.94 -3.96 -17.70
C ALA A 26 -10.48 -4.67 -16.41
N LEU A 27 -10.43 -5.99 -16.40
CA LEU A 27 -9.91 -6.77 -15.27
C LEU A 27 -8.41 -6.52 -15.05
N VAL A 28 -7.60 -6.56 -16.13
CA VAL A 28 -6.17 -6.26 -16.07
C VAL A 28 -5.94 -4.82 -15.62
N GLY A 29 -6.70 -3.86 -16.17
CA GLY A 29 -6.65 -2.46 -15.75
C GLY A 29 -7.06 -2.27 -14.29
N GLY A 30 -8.07 -3.01 -13.81
CA GLY A 30 -8.50 -3.00 -12.41
C GLY A 30 -7.41 -3.52 -11.47
N VAL A 31 -6.78 -4.65 -11.80
CA VAL A 31 -5.65 -5.22 -11.03
C VAL A 31 -4.46 -4.26 -11.04
N ALA A 32 -4.09 -3.71 -12.19
CA ALA A 32 -3.01 -2.74 -12.30
C ALA A 32 -3.29 -1.48 -11.48
N THR A 33 -4.53 -0.99 -11.48
CA THR A 33 -4.95 0.17 -10.68
C THR A 33 -4.93 -0.16 -9.18
N ALA A 34 -5.38 -1.34 -8.77
CA ALA A 34 -5.34 -1.79 -7.38
C ALA A 34 -3.90 -1.93 -6.87
N LEU A 35 -3.01 -2.54 -7.66
CA LEU A 35 -1.59 -2.64 -7.35
C LEU A 35 -0.92 -1.27 -7.29
N HIS A 36 -1.27 -0.36 -8.21
CA HIS A 36 -0.76 1.00 -8.18
C HIS A 36 -1.21 1.73 -6.92
N LEU A 37 -2.49 1.63 -6.54
CA LEU A 37 -3.02 2.26 -5.31
C LEU A 37 -2.42 1.64 -4.05
N TYR A 38 -2.17 0.34 -4.03
CA TYR A 38 -1.53 -0.37 -2.92
C TYR A 38 -0.05 0.02 -2.75
N ASN A 39 0.68 0.20 -3.86
CA ASN A 39 2.09 0.58 -3.85
C ASN A 39 2.32 2.09 -3.71
N ARG A 40 1.26 2.92 -3.54
CA ARG A 40 1.46 4.35 -3.30
C ARG A 40 2.06 4.56 -1.91
N PRO A 41 3.15 5.34 -1.79
CA PRO A 41 3.71 5.63 -0.49
C PRO A 41 2.71 6.42 0.36
N ALA A 42 2.56 6.04 1.62
CA ALA A 42 1.72 6.76 2.56
C ALA A 42 2.42 8.06 2.99
N GLU A 43 1.85 9.20 2.66
CA GLU A 43 2.35 10.51 3.11
C GLU A 43 1.81 10.81 4.52
N LEU A 44 2.72 10.97 5.49
CA LEU A 44 2.42 11.30 6.87
C LEU A 44 2.91 12.70 7.19
N ARG A 45 1.99 13.58 7.59
CA ARG A 45 2.33 14.90 8.10
C ARG A 45 2.76 14.79 9.55
N VAL A 46 3.92 15.36 9.86
CA VAL A 46 4.51 15.29 11.20
C VAL A 46 4.59 16.67 11.81
N ALA A 47 3.78 16.95 12.83
CA ALA A 47 3.83 18.20 13.58
C ALA A 47 5.00 18.19 14.56
N VAL A 48 5.93 19.13 14.41
CA VAL A 48 7.12 19.25 15.27
C VAL A 48 7.47 20.72 15.47
N VAL A 49 7.93 21.06 16.67
CA VAL A 49 8.28 22.44 17.01
C VAL A 49 9.46 22.92 16.17
N GLN A 50 9.32 24.09 15.56
CA GLN A 50 10.36 24.67 14.74
C GLN A 50 11.62 25.02 15.54
N GLY A 51 12.80 24.84 14.94
CA GLY A 51 14.09 25.23 15.53
C GLY A 51 14.65 24.26 16.58
N THR A 52 13.92 23.21 16.97
CA THR A 52 14.40 22.19 17.92
C THR A 52 15.29 21.14 17.25
N GLN A 53 15.94 20.31 18.06
CA GLN A 53 16.69 19.16 17.55
C GLN A 53 15.78 18.13 16.88
N ASP A 54 14.55 17.95 17.39
CA ASP A 54 13.53 17.07 16.83
C ASP A 54 13.15 17.47 15.40
N PHE A 55 13.06 18.78 15.13
CA PHE A 55 12.79 19.27 13.78
C PHE A 55 13.88 18.83 12.79
N ARG A 56 15.16 18.92 13.20
CA ARG A 56 16.29 18.47 12.38
C ARG A 56 16.28 16.95 12.21
N LEU A 57 15.98 16.20 13.27
CA LEU A 57 15.86 14.74 13.24
C LEU A 57 14.80 14.29 12.23
N LEU A 58 13.59 14.84 12.30
CA LEU A 58 12.49 14.47 11.41
C LEU A 58 12.71 14.95 9.97
N THR A 59 13.39 16.08 9.78
CA THR A 59 13.78 16.54 8.45
C THR A 59 14.81 15.58 7.82
N ALA A 60 15.80 15.14 8.60
CA ALA A 60 16.75 14.12 8.17
C ALA A 60 16.04 12.79 7.85
N ALA A 61 15.12 12.35 8.71
CA ALA A 61 14.32 11.15 8.46
C ALA A 61 13.50 11.25 7.17
N ALA A 62 12.85 12.40 6.92
CA ALA A 62 12.10 12.64 5.68
C ALA A 62 12.99 12.52 4.43
N GLN A 63 14.20 13.10 4.48
CA GLN A 63 15.17 13.01 3.40
C GLN A 63 15.64 11.56 3.17
N THR A 64 16.01 10.86 4.25
CA THR A 64 16.45 9.46 4.19
C THR A 64 15.36 8.54 3.64
N PHE A 65 14.11 8.68 4.10
CA PHE A 65 12.99 7.85 3.65
C PHE A 65 12.71 8.07 2.15
N SER A 66 12.79 9.32 1.69
CA SER A 66 12.66 9.63 0.27
C SER A 66 13.78 9.00 -0.57
N HIS A 67 15.02 9.03 -0.09
CA HIS A 67 16.16 8.45 -0.80
C HIS A 67 16.10 6.91 -0.84
N GLN A 68 15.70 6.28 0.26
CA GLN A 68 15.58 4.82 0.38
C GLN A 68 14.30 4.26 -0.24
N HIS A 69 13.45 5.12 -0.81
CA HIS A 69 12.18 4.75 -1.40
C HIS A 69 11.27 3.99 -0.42
N GLU A 70 11.29 4.34 0.87
CA GLU A 70 10.46 3.70 1.88
C GLU A 70 8.96 3.75 1.50
N PRO A 71 8.11 2.83 1.94
CA PRO A 71 6.67 2.92 1.68
C PRO A 71 5.99 4.07 2.46
N VAL A 72 6.65 4.64 3.48
CA VAL A 72 6.18 5.83 4.20
C VAL A 72 7.01 7.06 3.82
N ARG A 73 6.33 8.18 3.57
CA ARG A 73 6.93 9.49 3.30
C ARG A 73 6.55 10.46 4.40
N LEU A 74 7.53 11.19 4.93
CA LEU A 74 7.28 12.18 5.97
C LEU A 74 7.19 13.58 5.37
N LYS A 75 6.17 14.33 5.77
CA LYS A 75 6.03 15.75 5.49
C LYS A 75 6.10 16.53 6.80
N VAL A 76 7.27 17.08 7.10
CA VAL A 76 7.51 17.83 8.34
C VAL A 76 6.71 19.13 8.33
N MET A 77 5.88 19.32 9.34
CA MET A 77 5.05 20.51 9.55
C MET A 77 5.58 21.28 10.77
N PRO A 78 6.30 22.40 10.56
CA PRO A 78 6.77 23.23 11.67
C PRO A 78 5.59 23.84 12.42
N VAL A 79 5.62 23.75 13.75
CA VAL A 79 4.68 24.42 14.66
C VAL A 79 5.40 25.30 15.67
N ALA A 80 4.66 26.20 16.32
CA ALA A 80 5.24 27.17 17.26
C ALA A 80 5.68 26.53 18.59
N ASP A 81 4.90 25.58 19.12
CA ASP A 81 5.14 24.94 20.40
C ASP A 81 4.53 23.53 20.49
N SER A 82 4.78 22.84 21.61
CA SER A 82 4.30 21.48 21.85
C SER A 82 2.77 21.38 21.96
N ALA A 83 2.10 22.46 22.40
CA ALA A 83 0.64 22.48 22.51
C ALA A 83 -0.01 22.59 21.12
N ALA A 84 0.59 23.36 20.22
CA ALA A 84 0.22 23.42 18.82
C ALA A 84 0.45 22.07 18.11
N ALA A 85 1.53 21.34 18.44
CA ALA A 85 1.76 19.99 17.91
C ALA A 85 0.66 19.01 18.35
N ALA A 86 0.31 19.01 19.64
CA ALA A 86 -0.78 18.20 20.18
C ALA A 86 -2.13 18.55 19.55
N THR A 87 -2.43 19.84 19.41
CA THR A 87 -3.66 20.33 18.77
C THR A 87 -3.75 19.90 17.31
N ALA A 88 -2.65 19.99 16.56
CA ALA A 88 -2.59 19.57 15.15
C ALA A 88 -2.85 18.06 15.00
N LEU A 89 -2.35 17.25 15.94
CA LEU A 89 -2.62 15.82 15.99
C LEU A 89 -4.11 15.56 16.25
N GLU A 90 -4.67 16.12 17.33
CA GLU A 90 -6.06 15.91 17.73
C GLU A 90 -7.06 16.30 16.63
N GLN A 91 -6.84 17.46 15.99
CA GLN A 91 -7.68 17.97 14.90
C GLN A 91 -7.48 17.22 13.58
N GLY A 92 -6.45 16.37 13.46
CA GLY A 92 -6.11 15.68 12.22
C GLY A 92 -5.51 16.56 11.13
N ALA A 93 -5.01 17.72 11.51
CA ALA A 93 -4.15 18.54 10.66
C ALA A 93 -2.79 17.85 10.42
N ALA A 94 -2.36 16.98 11.34
CA ALA A 94 -1.22 16.10 11.19
C ALA A 94 -1.58 14.65 11.56
N GLU A 95 -0.98 13.67 10.89
CA GLU A 95 -1.12 12.25 11.22
C GLU A 95 -0.21 11.85 12.39
N LEU A 96 0.93 12.52 12.52
CA LEU A 96 1.94 12.29 13.54
C LEU A 96 2.31 13.61 14.24
N ALA A 97 2.72 13.53 15.50
CA ALA A 97 3.27 14.67 16.23
C ALA A 97 4.40 14.26 17.18
N VAL A 98 5.32 15.18 17.43
CA VAL A 98 6.31 15.03 18.50
C VAL A 98 5.70 15.50 19.81
N ALA A 99 5.70 14.63 20.82
CA ALA A 99 5.16 14.93 22.13
C ALA A 99 6.08 14.39 23.25
N ARG A 100 6.07 15.06 24.39
CA ARG A 100 6.75 14.57 25.59
C ARG A 100 5.82 13.68 26.39
N SER A 101 6.36 12.62 26.97
CA SER A 101 5.63 11.67 27.85
C SER A 101 4.89 12.35 29.01
N ASP A 102 5.43 13.43 29.58
CA ASP A 102 4.83 14.21 30.67
C ASP A 102 3.77 15.24 30.21
N ALA A 103 3.53 15.35 28.91
CA ALA A 103 2.58 16.30 28.31
C ALA A 103 1.88 15.72 27.06
N LEU A 104 1.52 14.43 27.11
CA LEU A 104 0.86 13.75 25.99
C LEU A 104 -0.61 14.20 25.82
N PRO A 105 -1.09 14.35 24.58
CA PRO A 105 -2.51 14.47 24.33
C PRO A 105 -3.24 13.15 24.65
N PRO A 106 -4.53 13.18 25.07
CA PRO A 106 -5.25 12.00 25.52
C PRO A 106 -5.37 10.88 24.48
N SER A 107 -5.39 11.23 23.19
CA SER A 107 -5.48 10.27 22.09
C SER A 107 -4.10 9.83 21.55
N ALA A 108 -3.01 10.17 22.23
CA ALA A 108 -1.67 9.83 21.75
C ALA A 108 -1.38 8.34 21.90
N GLN A 109 -0.99 7.70 20.81
CA GLN A 109 -0.39 6.37 20.82
C GLN A 109 1.03 6.43 20.27
N ALA A 110 1.97 5.76 20.93
CA ALA A 110 3.38 5.79 20.55
C ALA A 110 3.62 5.04 19.24
N ILE A 111 4.39 5.67 18.34
CA ILE A 111 4.95 5.08 17.13
C ILE A 111 6.41 4.73 17.37
N VAL A 112 7.19 5.70 17.87
CA VAL A 112 8.61 5.52 18.16
C VAL A 112 9.02 6.39 19.34
N VAL A 113 9.94 5.89 20.17
CA VAL A 113 10.64 6.73 21.14
C VAL A 113 11.78 7.40 20.40
N LEU A 114 11.74 8.73 20.27
CA LEU A 114 12.78 9.46 19.52
C LEU A 114 14.07 9.55 20.34
N HIS A 115 13.92 9.85 21.63
CA HIS A 115 15.01 9.87 22.61
C HIS A 115 14.46 10.08 24.03
N ARG A 116 15.32 9.89 25.03
CA ARG A 116 15.01 10.08 26.45
C ARG A 116 15.91 11.18 27.01
N ASN A 117 15.31 12.18 27.64
CA ASN A 117 16.04 13.33 28.17
C ASN A 117 16.13 13.23 29.69
N ALA A 118 17.34 13.22 30.22
CA ALA A 118 17.58 13.20 31.66
C ALA A 118 17.40 14.61 32.26
N ALA A 119 16.79 14.67 33.43
CA ALA A 119 16.73 15.86 34.26
C ALA A 119 18.08 16.06 34.95
N VAL A 120 18.71 17.20 34.75
CA VAL A 120 20.04 17.52 35.26
C VAL A 120 19.94 18.76 36.15
N LEU A 121 20.26 18.59 37.42
CA LEU A 121 20.38 19.68 38.40
C LEU A 121 21.86 19.92 38.69
N VAL A 122 22.32 21.15 38.47
CA VAL A 122 23.75 21.49 38.63
C VAL A 122 23.91 22.82 39.31
N ALA A 123 24.73 22.88 40.36
CA ALA A 123 25.15 24.10 41.01
C ALA A 123 26.59 24.47 40.59
N PRO A 124 26.93 25.78 40.51
CA PRO A 124 28.29 26.21 40.21
C PRO A 124 29.26 25.79 41.32
N GLY A 125 30.53 25.58 40.94
CA GLY A 125 31.57 25.17 41.88
C GLY A 125 31.71 26.13 43.06
N GLY A 126 31.81 25.58 44.28
CA GLY A 126 31.85 26.39 45.51
C GLY A 126 30.48 26.80 46.06
N SER A 127 29.38 26.41 45.40
CA SER A 127 28.04 26.54 45.96
C SER A 127 27.88 25.75 47.27
N LYS A 128 26.99 26.24 48.15
CA LYS A 128 26.55 25.52 49.35
C LYS A 128 25.51 24.42 49.02
N VAL A 129 24.96 24.45 47.81
CA VAL A 129 23.98 23.49 47.32
C VAL A 129 24.69 22.19 46.94
N LYS A 130 24.40 21.10 47.64
CA LYS A 130 25.02 19.78 47.41
C LYS A 130 24.00 18.68 47.10
N ARG A 131 22.76 18.85 47.54
CA ARG A 131 21.67 17.90 47.35
C ARG A 131 20.37 18.64 47.05
N VAL A 132 19.38 17.95 46.48
CA VAL A 132 18.08 18.56 46.09
C VAL A 132 17.42 19.33 47.24
N ALA A 133 17.51 18.81 48.47
CA ALA A 133 16.98 19.47 49.68
C ALA A 133 17.56 20.89 49.92
N ASP A 134 18.78 21.16 49.46
CA ASP A 134 19.46 22.45 49.63
C ASP A 134 18.96 23.53 48.66
N LEU A 135 18.07 23.17 47.72
CA LEU A 135 17.41 24.10 46.81
C LEU A 135 16.27 24.89 47.47
N ARG A 136 15.90 24.56 48.72
CA ARG A 136 14.91 25.32 49.48
C ARG A 136 15.40 26.75 49.71
N GLY A 137 14.58 27.72 49.32
CA GLY A 137 14.85 29.15 49.37
C GLY A 137 15.86 29.63 48.32
N LYS A 138 16.16 28.81 47.30
CA LYS A 138 17.10 29.14 46.22
C LYS A 138 16.40 29.55 44.94
N THR A 139 17.13 30.30 44.10
CA THR A 139 16.66 30.65 42.76
C THR A 139 17.27 29.70 41.74
N ILE A 140 16.43 28.99 41.00
CA ILE A 140 16.82 27.96 40.04
C ILE A 140 16.63 28.51 38.62
N GLY A 141 17.69 28.52 37.83
CA GLY A 141 17.63 28.82 36.41
C GLY A 141 17.14 27.60 35.63
N VAL A 142 15.95 27.66 35.04
CA VAL A 142 15.39 26.57 34.23
C VAL A 142 15.67 26.81 32.76
N VAL A 143 16.54 25.99 32.18
CA VAL A 143 16.92 26.10 30.77
C VAL A 143 15.82 25.54 29.89
N GLN A 144 15.43 26.29 28.87
CA GLN A 144 14.45 25.87 27.86
C GLN A 144 14.93 26.25 26.46
N GLU A 145 14.81 25.32 25.51
CA GLU A 145 15.14 25.59 24.10
C GLU A 145 14.12 26.54 23.45
N ILE A 146 12.85 26.44 23.85
CA ILE A 146 11.76 27.26 23.32
C ILE A 146 11.41 28.34 24.34
N ALA A 147 11.47 29.60 23.91
CA ALA A 147 11.10 30.75 24.73
C ALA A 147 9.63 30.64 25.19
N GLY A 148 9.38 30.87 26.49
CA GLY A 148 8.03 30.85 27.07
C GLY A 148 7.45 29.46 27.33
N ALA A 149 8.14 28.37 26.94
CA ALA A 149 7.75 27.03 27.35
C ALA A 149 7.73 26.92 28.89
N ARG A 150 6.97 25.96 29.43
CA ARG A 150 6.91 25.68 30.87
C ARG A 150 7.09 24.21 31.23
N GLY A 151 7.36 23.34 30.24
CA GLY A 151 7.50 21.90 30.46
C GLY A 151 8.61 21.55 31.46
N ASN A 152 9.77 22.21 31.34
CA ASN A 152 10.89 21.97 32.27
C ASN A 152 10.61 22.54 33.66
N VAL A 153 9.85 23.64 33.76
CA VAL A 153 9.44 24.19 35.06
C VAL A 153 8.54 23.21 35.80
N ARG A 154 7.53 22.65 35.11
CA ARG A 154 6.62 21.64 35.68
C ARG A 154 7.33 20.36 36.10
N LEU A 155 8.31 19.91 35.32
CA LEU A 155 9.12 18.75 35.69
C LEU A 155 9.94 19.03 36.96
N LEU A 156 10.56 20.22 37.06
CA LEU A 156 11.28 20.64 38.26
C LEU A 156 10.36 20.69 39.48
N GLU A 157 9.18 21.30 39.36
CA GLU A 157 8.16 21.35 40.41
C GLU A 157 7.77 19.94 40.89
N THR A 158 7.58 19.02 39.94
CA THR A 158 7.25 17.61 40.23
C THR A 158 8.37 16.91 40.99
N ILE A 159 9.63 17.12 40.59
CA ILE A 159 10.81 16.56 41.28
C ILE A 159 10.90 17.14 42.69
N LEU A 160 10.81 18.46 42.85
CA LEU A 160 10.96 19.15 44.14
C LEU A 160 9.83 18.83 45.12
N ALA A 161 8.62 18.60 44.62
CA ALA A 161 7.47 18.17 45.43
C ALA A 161 7.74 16.81 46.12
N GLN A 162 8.51 15.91 45.51
CA GLN A 162 8.92 14.64 46.14
C GLN A 162 9.81 14.85 47.38
N TYR A 163 10.49 15.99 47.48
CA TYR A 163 11.36 16.37 48.61
C TYR A 163 10.69 17.35 49.59
N ASP A 164 9.36 17.46 49.56
CA ASP A 164 8.58 18.41 50.35
C ASP A 164 9.02 19.87 50.16
N ILE A 165 9.50 20.20 48.97
CA ILE A 165 9.77 21.58 48.56
C ILE A 165 8.59 22.04 47.70
N SER A 166 7.66 22.77 48.32
CA SER A 166 6.52 23.39 47.63
C SER A 166 6.97 24.46 46.63
N GLU A 167 6.11 24.83 45.67
CA GLU A 167 6.35 25.92 44.70
C GLU A 167 6.72 27.26 45.35
N GLN A 168 6.26 27.54 46.57
CA GLN A 168 6.61 28.75 47.32
C GLN A 168 8.00 28.68 47.99
N GLY A 169 8.58 27.48 48.01
CA GLY A 169 9.84 27.17 48.68
C GLY A 169 11.07 27.39 47.82
N PHE A 170 10.93 27.89 46.59
CA PHE A 170 12.03 28.23 45.68
C PHE A 170 11.56 29.28 44.68
N ALA A 171 12.49 29.89 43.94
CA ALA A 171 12.18 30.77 42.83
C ALA A 171 12.71 30.17 41.52
N THR A 172 12.03 30.42 40.41
CA THR A 172 12.49 29.97 39.08
C THR A 172 12.73 31.15 38.16
N VAL A 173 13.81 31.09 37.39
CA VAL A 173 14.06 31.99 36.26
C VAL A 173 14.17 31.15 35.00
N THR A 174 13.25 31.33 34.05
CA THR A 174 13.37 30.67 32.74
C THR A 174 14.49 31.34 31.95
N LEU A 175 15.39 30.51 31.40
CA LEU A 175 16.56 30.95 30.66
C LEU A 175 16.66 30.20 29.34
N GLN A 176 17.07 30.88 28.28
CA GLN A 176 17.62 30.23 27.09
C GLN A 176 19.09 29.81 27.35
N PRO A 177 19.62 28.84 26.59
CA PRO A 177 21.01 28.38 26.74
C PRO A 177 22.05 29.51 26.78
N ALA A 178 21.88 30.55 25.95
CA ALA A 178 22.79 31.69 25.88
C ALA A 178 22.73 32.63 27.11
N GLU A 179 21.63 32.62 27.87
CA GLU A 179 21.41 33.51 29.01
C GLU A 179 21.99 32.94 30.32
N VAL A 180 22.31 31.64 30.35
CA VAL A 180 22.79 30.93 31.54
C VAL A 180 24.04 31.59 32.12
N GLU A 181 25.01 31.95 31.26
CA GLU A 181 26.26 32.57 31.70
C GLU A 181 26.01 33.92 32.38
N ALA A 182 25.20 34.78 31.76
CA ALA A 182 24.88 36.09 32.29
C ALA A 182 24.12 35.99 33.62
N ALA A 183 23.19 35.03 33.74
CA ALA A 183 22.43 34.80 34.96
C ALA A 183 23.32 34.32 36.12
N LEU A 184 24.27 33.42 35.85
CA LEU A 184 25.24 32.93 36.84
C LEU A 184 26.19 34.06 37.29
N ARG A 185 26.79 34.80 36.34
CA ARG A 185 27.70 35.91 36.68
C ARG A 185 27.02 37.01 37.49
N ALA A 186 25.75 37.31 37.17
CA ALA A 186 24.96 38.29 37.90
C ALA A 186 24.42 37.76 39.24
N GLN A 187 24.75 36.53 39.64
CA GLN A 187 24.26 35.86 40.85
C GLN A 187 22.72 35.87 40.95
N LYS A 188 22.03 35.84 39.80
CA LYS A 188 20.56 35.80 39.75
C LYS A 188 20.01 34.41 40.03
N ILE A 189 20.85 33.38 39.90
CA ILE A 189 20.49 31.98 40.08
C ILE A 189 21.58 31.26 40.90
N ASP A 190 21.15 30.33 41.75
CA ASP A 190 21.98 29.50 42.63
C ASP A 190 22.28 28.12 42.04
N ALA A 191 21.40 27.63 41.16
CA ALA A 191 21.50 26.34 40.48
C ALA A 191 20.84 26.42 39.10
N VAL A 192 21.21 25.49 38.22
CA VAL A 192 20.66 25.35 36.87
C VAL A 192 19.95 24.00 36.76
N PHE A 193 18.74 24.03 36.20
CA PHE A 193 17.98 22.86 35.81
C PHE A 193 17.89 22.79 34.28
N LEU A 194 18.27 21.66 33.70
CA LEU A 194 18.12 21.40 32.27
C LEU A 194 17.62 19.96 32.04
N VAL A 195 16.93 19.76 30.93
CA VAL A 195 16.41 18.45 30.51
C VAL A 195 17.03 18.14 29.17
N ALA A 196 17.97 17.19 29.13
CA ALA A 196 18.78 16.95 27.94
C ALA A 196 19.32 15.52 27.89
N ILE A 197 19.82 15.15 26.71
CA ILE A 197 20.62 13.94 26.52
C ILE A 197 22.06 14.30 26.87
N PRO A 198 22.71 13.66 27.86
CA PRO A 198 24.03 14.09 28.32
C PRO A 198 25.10 14.19 27.23
N GLN A 199 25.05 13.30 26.24
CA GLN A 199 26.08 13.15 25.20
C GLN A 199 25.83 14.00 23.95
N ILE A 200 24.67 14.64 23.81
CA ILE A 200 24.23 15.26 22.55
C ILE A 200 23.64 16.64 22.81
N GLY A 201 24.02 17.60 21.95
CA GLY A 201 23.41 18.93 21.94
C GLY A 201 24.09 19.96 22.84
N PRO A 202 23.38 21.04 23.20
CA PRO A 202 23.98 22.18 23.91
C PRO A 202 24.25 21.89 25.40
N ALA A 203 23.86 20.72 25.92
CA ALA A 203 23.99 20.39 27.34
C ALA A 203 25.45 20.49 27.80
N SER A 204 26.39 19.89 27.08
CA SER A 204 27.81 19.93 27.44
C SER A 204 28.38 21.36 27.46
N ASP A 205 27.94 22.23 26.56
CA ASP A 205 28.35 23.65 26.54
C ASP A 205 27.77 24.45 27.73
N ILE A 206 26.52 24.16 28.10
CA ILE A 206 25.88 24.75 29.29
C ILE A 206 26.62 24.28 30.55
N ILE A 207 26.91 22.99 30.67
CA ILE A 207 27.68 22.43 31.79
C ILE A 207 29.08 23.04 31.85
N ARG A 208 29.73 23.26 30.70
CA ARG A 208 31.02 23.94 30.62
C ARG A 208 30.93 25.38 31.12
N THR A 209 29.87 26.09 30.76
CA THR A 209 29.58 27.45 31.23
C THR A 209 29.36 27.50 32.75
N ILE A 210 28.61 26.54 33.30
CA ILE A 210 28.40 26.41 34.75
C ILE A 210 29.71 26.14 35.48
N ALA A 211 30.54 25.24 34.95
CA ALA A 211 31.86 24.95 35.51
C ALA A 211 32.78 26.17 35.49
N ALA A 212 32.77 26.96 34.41
CA ALA A 212 33.56 28.18 34.27
C ALA A 212 33.09 29.33 35.19
N SER A 213 31.81 29.34 35.54
CA SER A 213 31.21 30.37 36.41
C SER A 213 31.40 30.08 37.91
N GLY A 214 31.91 28.91 38.28
CA GLY A 214 32.16 28.51 39.66
C GLY A 214 33.41 29.15 40.27
N ALA A 215 33.58 28.98 41.59
CA ALA A 215 34.79 29.34 42.30
C ALA A 215 36.02 28.66 41.68
N LYS A 216 37.12 29.40 41.53
CA LYS A 216 38.34 28.94 40.86
C LYS A 216 38.83 27.61 41.44
N GLY A 217 39.01 26.62 40.58
CA GLY A 217 39.50 25.28 40.93
C GLY A 217 38.46 24.36 41.60
N LYS A 218 37.18 24.77 41.70
CA LYS A 218 36.11 23.91 42.22
C LYS A 218 35.23 23.41 41.07
N PRO A 219 35.04 22.09 40.92
CA PRO A 219 34.16 21.55 39.89
C PRO A 219 32.68 21.89 40.18
N PRO A 220 31.82 21.91 39.15
CA PRO A 220 30.37 22.03 39.35
C PRO A 220 29.84 20.86 40.19
N VAL A 221 28.78 21.11 40.95
CA VAL A 221 28.16 20.11 41.82
C VAL A 221 26.89 19.62 41.15
N PHE A 222 26.85 18.34 40.77
CA PHE A 222 25.65 17.71 40.24
C PHE A 222 24.79 17.19 41.39
N LEU A 223 23.49 17.47 41.34
CA LEU A 223 22.54 17.06 42.36
C LEU A 223 21.80 15.82 41.84
N ALA A 224 22.02 14.68 42.48
CA ALA A 224 21.29 13.44 42.18
C ALA A 224 19.82 13.55 42.63
N VAL A 225 18.91 13.00 41.82
CA VAL A 225 17.51 12.79 42.19
C VAL A 225 17.37 11.31 42.57
N ALA A 226 17.86 10.95 43.75
CA ALA A 226 17.93 9.55 44.22
C ALA A 226 16.55 8.88 44.34
N GLU A 227 15.51 9.69 44.53
CA GLU A 227 14.12 9.28 44.65
C GLU A 227 13.44 9.07 43.29
N ALA A 228 14.19 9.10 42.17
CA ALA A 228 13.64 8.96 40.81
C ALA A 228 12.75 7.72 40.63
N LYS A 229 13.12 6.59 41.24
CA LYS A 229 12.30 5.36 41.22
C LYS A 229 10.95 5.55 41.93
N ALA A 230 10.93 6.31 43.04
CA ALA A 230 9.70 6.63 43.76
C ALA A 230 8.85 7.65 42.98
N ILE A 231 9.49 8.65 42.36
CA ILE A 231 8.83 9.62 41.48
C ILE A 231 8.12 8.89 40.34
N ALA A 232 8.80 7.95 39.67
CA ALA A 232 8.23 7.16 38.58
C ALA A 232 7.01 6.31 39.01
N LYS A 233 6.93 5.88 40.28
CA LYS A 233 5.74 5.19 40.80
C LYS A 233 4.53 6.11 40.97
N ARG A 234 4.76 7.41 41.22
CA ARG A 234 3.71 8.41 41.39
C ARG A 234 3.35 9.10 40.07
N TYR A 235 4.33 9.25 39.19
CA TYR A 235 4.23 9.86 37.87
C TYR A 235 4.77 8.88 36.84
N PRO A 236 3.94 7.91 36.39
CA PRO A 236 4.40 6.82 35.53
C PRO A 236 4.93 7.27 34.15
N THR A 237 4.63 8.51 33.74
CA THR A 237 5.18 9.13 32.53
C THR A 237 6.66 9.52 32.67
N LEU A 238 7.21 9.47 33.88
CA LEU A 238 8.60 9.75 34.20
C LEU A 238 9.34 8.45 34.47
N GLU A 239 10.59 8.36 34.01
CA GLU A 239 11.38 7.15 34.16
C GLU A 239 12.64 7.38 35.00
N PRO A 240 13.05 6.41 35.83
CA PRO A 240 14.35 6.49 36.48
C PRO A 240 15.45 6.23 35.46
N THR A 241 16.49 7.05 35.47
CA THR A 241 17.68 6.88 34.64
C THR A 241 18.94 7.19 35.42
N GLU A 242 20.08 6.70 34.94
CA GLU A 242 21.39 7.04 35.47
C GLU A 242 22.15 7.94 34.49
N ILE A 243 22.75 9.03 34.98
CA ILE A 243 23.74 9.79 34.23
C ILE A 243 25.11 9.22 34.59
N VAL A 244 25.79 8.66 33.59
CA VAL A 244 27.11 8.03 33.78
C VAL A 244 28.20 9.05 34.10
N HIS A 245 29.27 8.58 34.74
CA HIS A 245 30.48 9.35 34.97
C HIS A 245 31.00 9.95 33.65
N GLY A 246 31.35 11.24 33.66
CA GLY A 246 31.93 11.92 32.49
C GLY A 246 30.95 12.15 31.33
N ALA A 247 29.64 11.98 31.53
CA ALA A 247 28.64 12.08 30.46
C ALA A 247 28.57 13.43 29.73
N PHE A 248 29.10 14.51 30.32
CA PHE A 248 29.19 15.85 29.71
C PHE A 248 30.63 16.23 29.32
N GLY A 249 31.57 15.28 29.42
CA GLY A 249 33.00 15.48 29.16
C GLY A 249 33.72 16.38 30.17
N GLY A 250 34.94 16.79 29.80
CA GLY A 250 35.79 17.69 30.60
C GLY A 250 36.87 16.99 31.42
N ASP A 251 37.83 17.79 31.91
CA ASP A 251 38.85 17.42 32.89
C ASP A 251 38.79 18.43 34.06
N PRO A 252 38.40 18.02 35.29
CA PRO A 252 37.96 16.66 35.65
C PRO A 252 36.63 16.26 34.98
N PRO A 253 36.34 14.95 34.89
CA PRO A 253 35.11 14.42 34.28
C PRO A 253 33.85 14.95 34.95
N ARG A 254 32.80 15.17 34.16
CA ARG A 254 31.52 15.77 34.60
C ARG A 254 30.34 14.88 34.18
N PRO A 255 29.52 14.37 35.11
CA PRO A 255 29.75 14.36 36.57
C PRO A 255 30.98 13.52 36.96
N ASP A 256 31.49 13.74 38.17
CA ASP A 256 32.63 13.05 38.76
C ASP A 256 32.30 11.62 39.20
N GLN A 257 31.02 11.31 39.40
CA GLN A 257 30.49 9.96 39.65
C GLN A 257 29.17 9.80 38.90
N ALA A 258 28.77 8.55 38.68
CA ALA A 258 27.44 8.30 38.15
C ALA A 258 26.36 8.71 39.17
N LEU A 259 25.24 9.22 38.70
CA LEU A 259 24.15 9.71 39.55
C LEU A 259 22.78 9.32 39.02
N GLU A 260 21.90 8.91 39.92
CA GLU A 260 20.50 8.63 39.58
C GLU A 260 19.72 9.94 39.37
N THR A 261 18.86 9.93 38.36
CA THR A 261 17.92 11.02 38.09
C THR A 261 16.65 10.52 37.40
N THR A 262 15.73 11.44 37.13
CA THR A 262 14.50 11.19 36.39
C THR A 262 14.67 11.61 34.93
N SER A 263 14.06 10.91 33.98
CA SER A 263 14.01 11.27 32.56
C SER A 263 12.59 11.39 32.04
N VAL A 264 12.48 12.10 30.91
CA VAL A 264 11.25 12.26 30.12
C VAL A 264 11.53 11.73 28.72
N ALA A 265 10.68 10.83 28.24
CA ALA A 265 10.72 10.38 26.85
C ALA A 265 10.09 11.41 25.92
N VAL A 266 10.75 11.67 24.78
CA VAL A 266 10.19 12.38 23.62
C VAL A 266 9.79 11.33 22.60
N LEU A 267 8.52 11.37 22.20
CA LEU A 267 7.84 10.34 21.45
C LEU A 267 7.33 10.92 20.14
N LEU A 268 7.42 10.12 19.08
CA LEU A 268 6.59 10.31 17.90
C LEU A 268 5.26 9.59 18.15
N VAL A 269 4.17 10.33 18.14
CA VAL A 269 2.84 9.81 18.47
C VAL A 269 1.87 9.98 17.30
N ALA A 270 0.89 9.08 17.25
CA ALA A 270 -0.22 9.10 16.30
C ALA A 270 -1.56 9.08 17.03
N ARG A 271 -2.65 9.31 16.30
CA ARG A 271 -4.00 9.01 16.76
C ARG A 271 -4.32 7.52 16.59
N PRO A 272 -5.28 6.96 17.36
CA PRO A 272 -5.68 5.56 17.20
C PRO A 272 -6.39 5.28 15.88
N SER A 273 -6.85 6.33 15.19
CA SER A 273 -7.49 6.24 13.88
C SER A 273 -6.50 6.06 12.72
N LEU A 274 -5.18 6.17 12.97
CA LEU A 274 -4.18 5.89 11.95
C LEU A 274 -4.25 4.40 11.58
N GLN A 275 -4.12 4.07 10.30
CA GLN A 275 -4.18 2.67 9.89
C GLN A 275 -3.01 1.88 10.49
N GLY A 276 -3.31 0.74 11.11
CA GLY A 276 -2.29 -0.13 11.76
C GLY A 276 -1.11 -0.44 10.85
N SER A 277 -1.37 -0.82 9.58
CA SER A 277 -0.30 -1.09 8.63
C SER A 277 0.61 0.12 8.39
N VAL A 278 0.07 1.34 8.36
CA VAL A 278 0.88 2.55 8.16
C VAL A 278 1.70 2.89 9.42
N ALA A 279 1.14 2.64 10.61
CA ALA A 279 1.84 2.86 11.88
C ALA A 279 2.99 1.86 12.10
N GLY A 280 2.77 0.57 11.80
CA GLY A 280 3.82 -0.46 11.84
C GLY A 280 4.92 -0.17 10.84
N GLU A 281 4.54 0.15 9.61
CA GLU A 281 5.46 0.52 8.53
C GLU A 281 6.29 1.78 8.86
N ALA A 282 5.67 2.80 9.45
CA ALA A 282 6.39 3.98 9.92
C ALA A 282 7.43 3.61 10.99
N THR A 283 7.06 2.77 11.96
CA THR A 283 7.97 2.27 13.00
C THR A 283 9.15 1.52 12.39
N ARG A 284 8.86 0.59 11.48
CA ARG A 284 9.89 -0.16 10.75
C ARG A 284 10.85 0.78 10.04
N ALA A 285 10.35 1.77 9.31
CA ALA A 285 11.18 2.74 8.59
C ALA A 285 12.08 3.54 9.55
N PHE A 286 11.55 4.05 10.67
CA PHE A 286 12.37 4.79 11.64
C PHE A 286 13.47 3.93 12.26
N LEU A 287 13.15 2.69 12.65
CA LEU A 287 14.11 1.80 13.33
C LEU A 287 15.13 1.20 12.36
N THR A 288 14.72 0.85 11.14
CA THR A 288 15.61 0.26 10.12
C THR A 288 16.57 1.31 9.55
N SER A 289 16.07 2.51 9.29
CA SER A 289 16.87 3.62 8.75
C SER A 289 17.63 4.39 9.83
N ARG A 290 17.59 3.95 11.10
CA ARG A 290 18.17 4.64 12.26
C ARG A 290 19.61 5.12 12.03
N SER A 291 20.47 4.23 11.52
CA SER A 291 21.88 4.55 11.25
C SER A 291 22.07 5.55 10.11
N ALA A 292 21.26 5.45 9.06
CA ALA A 292 21.28 6.36 7.93
C ALA A 292 20.78 7.76 8.32
N VAL A 293 19.74 7.84 9.15
CA VAL A 293 19.26 9.11 9.71
C VAL A 293 20.30 9.69 10.67
N ALA A 294 20.96 8.86 11.48
CA ALA A 294 22.01 9.29 12.42
C ALA A 294 23.22 9.94 11.74
N ALA A 295 23.52 9.60 10.49
CA ALA A 295 24.56 10.24 9.71
C ALA A 295 24.26 11.72 9.42
N LEU A 296 22.98 12.10 9.34
CA LEU A 296 22.53 13.48 9.12
C LEU A 296 22.14 14.18 10.43
N ALA A 297 21.55 13.44 11.37
CA ALA A 297 21.09 13.93 12.66
C ALA A 297 21.47 12.95 13.77
N PRO A 298 22.60 13.15 14.48
CA PRO A 298 23.12 12.19 15.47
C PRO A 298 22.15 11.80 16.60
N LEU A 299 21.15 12.66 16.87
CA LEU A 299 20.06 12.40 17.81
C LEU A 299 19.35 11.07 17.54
N ALA A 300 19.28 10.66 16.27
CA ALA A 300 18.66 9.42 15.81
C ALA A 300 19.24 8.15 16.45
N ASN A 301 20.48 8.18 16.95
CA ASN A 301 21.10 7.04 17.63
C ASN A 301 20.36 6.63 18.92
N ASN A 302 19.55 7.53 19.48
CA ASN A 302 18.75 7.30 20.68
C ASN A 302 17.32 6.87 20.36
N MET A 303 16.99 6.65 19.09
CA MET A 303 15.68 6.12 18.72
C MET A 303 15.56 4.67 19.18
N GLU A 304 14.42 4.37 19.79
CA GLU A 304 14.08 3.09 20.40
C GLU A 304 12.64 2.70 20.03
N ALA A 305 12.38 1.39 20.04
CA ALA A 305 11.02 0.88 19.94
C ALA A 305 10.23 1.25 21.22
N PRO A 306 8.95 1.64 21.11
CA PRO A 306 8.10 1.85 22.28
C PRO A 306 7.79 0.53 22.99
N ALA A 307 7.43 0.59 24.27
CA ALA A 307 6.98 -0.57 25.02
C ALA A 307 5.63 -1.09 24.48
N THR A 308 5.53 -2.41 24.26
CA THR A 308 4.31 -3.08 23.79
C THR A 308 3.45 -3.64 24.92
N ASP A 309 3.92 -3.54 26.17
CA ASP A 309 3.17 -4.01 27.34
C ASP A 309 1.81 -3.30 27.47
N LYS A 310 0.76 -4.08 27.79
CA LYS A 310 -0.61 -3.55 27.97
C LYS A 310 -0.73 -2.53 29.10
N ASP A 311 0.15 -2.62 30.09
CA ASP A 311 0.21 -1.71 31.24
C ASP A 311 1.17 -0.54 31.01
N SER A 312 1.67 -0.36 29.77
CA SER A 312 2.48 0.80 29.41
C SER A 312 1.66 2.08 29.58
N VAL A 313 2.27 3.05 30.26
CA VAL A 313 1.69 4.36 30.53
C VAL A 313 1.41 5.13 29.25
N VAL A 314 2.27 4.91 28.24
CA VAL A 314 2.08 5.41 26.90
C VAL A 314 1.77 4.20 26.02
N PRO A 315 0.49 3.98 25.66
CA PRO A 315 0.12 2.83 24.84
C PRO A 315 0.75 2.98 23.46
N ALA A 316 1.41 1.92 22.97
CA ALA A 316 1.84 1.84 21.58
C ALA A 316 0.61 1.73 20.66
N HIS A 317 0.74 2.24 19.44
CA HIS A 317 -0.31 2.10 18.44
C HIS A 317 -0.44 0.63 18.02
N GLN A 318 -1.65 0.14 17.74
CA GLN A 318 -1.88 -1.30 17.50
C GLN A 318 -0.94 -1.88 16.43
N GLY A 319 -0.81 -1.22 15.28
CA GLY A 319 0.11 -1.67 14.23
C GLY A 319 1.61 -1.66 14.60
N VAL A 320 1.99 -0.91 15.65
CA VAL A 320 3.36 -0.89 16.18
C VAL A 320 3.58 -2.10 17.06
N ILE A 321 2.59 -2.45 17.88
CA ILE A 321 2.55 -3.70 18.65
C ILE A 321 2.65 -4.89 17.70
N ASP A 322 1.80 -4.93 16.67
CA ASP A 322 1.79 -6.00 15.67
C ASP A 322 3.17 -6.14 14.97
N PHE A 323 3.86 -5.03 14.66
CA PHE A 323 5.21 -5.03 14.09
C PHE A 323 6.26 -5.56 15.06
N ILE A 324 6.30 -5.05 16.30
CA ILE A 324 7.32 -5.39 17.30
C ILE A 324 7.17 -6.84 17.76
N ASP A 325 5.94 -7.29 18.00
CA ASP A 325 5.64 -8.65 18.45
C ASP A 325 5.72 -9.67 17.29
N GLY A 326 5.89 -9.21 16.05
CA GLY A 326 5.98 -10.05 14.86
C GLY A 326 4.64 -10.67 14.45
N GLU A 327 3.53 -10.11 14.93
CA GLU A 327 2.16 -10.53 14.60
C GLU A 327 1.59 -9.84 13.34
N GLU A 328 2.45 -9.20 12.53
CA GLU A 328 2.01 -8.62 11.25
C GLU A 328 1.37 -9.69 10.37
N ARG A 329 0.06 -9.55 10.14
CA ARG A 329 -0.64 -10.39 9.17
C ARG A 329 -0.06 -10.14 7.79
N GLY A 330 0.63 -11.12 7.25
CA GLY A 330 1.18 -11.09 5.91
C GLY A 330 0.10 -10.84 4.85
N PHE A 331 0.52 -10.37 3.67
CA PHE A 331 -0.37 -10.07 2.55
C PHE A 331 -1.37 -11.20 2.25
N PHE A 332 -0.91 -12.46 2.25
CA PHE A 332 -1.78 -13.62 2.02
C PHE A 332 -2.81 -13.83 3.13
N ASP A 333 -2.44 -13.59 4.38
CA ASP A 333 -3.34 -13.76 5.53
C ASP A 333 -4.43 -12.67 5.54
N LYS A 334 -4.07 -11.43 5.19
CA LYS A 334 -5.01 -10.30 5.14
C LYS A 334 -5.96 -10.33 3.94
N TYR A 335 -5.51 -10.83 2.79
CA TYR A 335 -6.27 -10.80 1.54
C TYR A 335 -6.73 -12.18 1.05
N SER A 336 -6.56 -13.24 1.86
CA SER A 336 -6.98 -14.62 1.55
C SER A 336 -8.41 -14.67 0.99
N ASP A 337 -9.34 -13.99 1.66
CA ASP A 337 -10.75 -13.94 1.26
C ASP A 337 -10.96 -13.34 -0.14
N PHE A 338 -10.17 -12.31 -0.49
CA PHE A 338 -10.24 -11.69 -1.81
C PHE A 338 -9.64 -12.59 -2.89
N PHE A 339 -8.61 -13.38 -2.59
CA PHE A 339 -8.08 -14.38 -3.51
C PHE A 339 -9.10 -15.48 -3.79
N TYR A 340 -9.77 -16.00 -2.76
CA TYR A 340 -10.84 -16.98 -2.93
C TYR A 340 -12.02 -16.40 -3.71
N LEU A 341 -12.42 -15.16 -3.41
CA LEU A 341 -13.48 -14.47 -4.15
C LEU A 341 -13.09 -14.24 -5.62
N GLY A 342 -11.84 -13.86 -5.88
CA GLY A 342 -11.29 -13.69 -7.22
C GLY A 342 -11.27 -15.00 -8.01
N ALA A 343 -10.83 -16.10 -7.40
CA ALA A 343 -10.84 -17.43 -8.00
C ALA A 343 -12.27 -17.92 -8.30
N MET A 344 -13.22 -17.63 -7.42
CA MET A 344 -14.63 -17.96 -7.62
C MET A 344 -15.24 -17.16 -8.78
N LEU A 345 -14.98 -15.84 -8.84
CA LEU A 345 -15.41 -14.99 -9.94
C LEU A 345 -14.78 -15.41 -11.27
N ALA A 346 -13.47 -15.70 -11.28
CA ALA A 346 -12.78 -16.18 -12.48
C ALA A 346 -13.39 -17.50 -13.00
N SER A 347 -13.77 -18.40 -12.09
CA SER A 347 -14.45 -19.66 -12.44
C SER A 347 -15.84 -19.43 -13.04
N LEU A 348 -16.60 -18.48 -12.49
CA LEU A 348 -17.92 -18.10 -13.01
C LEU A 348 -17.80 -17.48 -14.41
N VAL A 349 -16.85 -16.57 -14.60
CA VAL A 349 -16.58 -15.93 -15.90
C VAL A 349 -16.09 -16.96 -16.92
N GLY A 350 -15.17 -17.86 -16.51
CA GLY A 350 -14.69 -18.95 -17.36
C GLY A 350 -15.82 -19.86 -17.83
N SER A 351 -16.75 -20.20 -16.92
CA SER A 351 -17.93 -21.01 -17.24
C SER A 351 -18.88 -20.30 -18.21
N ALA A 352 -19.13 -19.01 -18.01
CA ALA A 352 -19.95 -18.21 -18.91
C ALA A 352 -19.32 -18.11 -20.31
N ALA A 353 -18.01 -17.89 -20.39
CA ALA A 353 -17.28 -17.84 -21.64
C ALA A 353 -17.32 -19.19 -22.37
N ALA A 354 -17.13 -20.30 -21.65
CA ALA A 354 -17.24 -21.65 -22.21
C ALA A 354 -18.66 -21.94 -22.73
N ALA A 355 -19.70 -21.55 -21.99
CA ALA A 355 -21.09 -21.71 -22.40
C ALA A 355 -21.43 -20.89 -23.66
N LEU A 356 -20.91 -19.66 -23.75
CA LEU A 356 -21.03 -18.82 -24.94
C LEU A 356 -20.31 -19.43 -26.15
N ALA A 357 -19.07 -19.89 -25.98
CA ALA A 357 -18.30 -20.55 -27.04
C ALA A 357 -18.99 -21.83 -27.54
N SER A 358 -19.57 -22.61 -26.62
CA SER A 358 -20.34 -23.82 -26.95
C SER A 358 -21.55 -23.50 -27.83
N ARG A 359 -22.38 -22.52 -27.45
CA ARG A 359 -23.57 -22.12 -28.23
C ARG A 359 -23.25 -21.62 -29.64
N VAL A 360 -22.11 -20.98 -29.83
CA VAL A 360 -21.67 -20.52 -31.16
C VAL A 360 -21.31 -21.72 -32.04
N ARG A 361 -20.65 -22.74 -31.49
CA ARG A 361 -20.26 -23.93 -32.23
C ARG A 361 -21.45 -24.81 -32.63
N THR A 362 -22.51 -24.89 -31.82
CA THR A 362 -23.71 -25.69 -32.13
C THR A 362 -24.49 -25.16 -33.34
N LYS A 363 -24.59 -23.83 -33.50
CA LYS A 363 -25.29 -23.22 -34.64
C LYS A 363 -24.66 -23.53 -35.99
N THR A 364 -23.35 -23.76 -36.04
CA THR A 364 -22.63 -24.16 -37.25
C THR A 364 -22.95 -25.61 -37.65
N HIS A 365 -23.20 -26.50 -36.68
CA HIS A 365 -23.55 -27.91 -36.95
C HIS A 365 -25.00 -28.08 -37.43
N GLU A 366 -25.98 -27.36 -36.86
CA GLU A 366 -27.40 -27.49 -37.23
C GLU A 366 -27.74 -27.14 -38.69
N HIS A 367 -26.91 -26.33 -39.37
CA HIS A 367 -27.11 -26.00 -40.78
C HIS A 367 -26.55 -27.09 -41.70
N SER A 368 -25.47 -27.77 -41.27
CA SER A 368 -24.87 -28.88 -42.00
C SER A 368 -25.76 -30.12 -41.97
N GLU A 369 -26.38 -30.40 -40.82
CA GLU A 369 -27.35 -31.50 -40.68
C GLU A 369 -28.59 -31.26 -41.56
N ARG A 370 -29.13 -30.04 -41.59
CA ARG A 370 -30.26 -29.68 -42.47
C ARG A 370 -29.94 -29.83 -43.96
N LEU A 371 -28.69 -29.55 -44.36
CA LEU A 371 -28.25 -29.73 -45.75
C LEU A 371 -28.17 -31.22 -46.11
N ILE A 372 -27.65 -32.06 -45.20
CA ILE A 372 -27.58 -33.51 -45.37
C ILE A 372 -28.99 -34.13 -45.40
N GLU A 373 -29.87 -33.73 -44.48
CA GLU A 373 -31.26 -34.21 -44.42
C GLU A 373 -32.01 -33.90 -45.72
N ARG A 374 -31.87 -32.66 -46.23
CA ARG A 374 -32.52 -32.24 -47.48
C ARG A 374 -31.96 -32.96 -48.72
N LEU A 375 -30.66 -33.26 -48.76
CA LEU A 375 -30.07 -34.08 -49.82
C LEU A 375 -30.54 -35.55 -49.75
N LEU A 376 -30.74 -36.09 -48.53
CA LEU A 376 -31.23 -37.45 -48.32
C LEU A 376 -32.73 -37.60 -48.64
N GLU A 377 -33.53 -36.52 -48.54
CA GLU A 377 -34.95 -36.51 -48.95
C GLU A 377 -35.14 -36.53 -50.48
N ILE A 378 -34.25 -35.89 -51.24
CA ILE A 378 -34.31 -35.85 -52.71
C ILE A 378 -34.04 -37.25 -53.31
N LEU A 379 -33.23 -38.08 -52.65
CA LEU A 379 -32.85 -39.42 -53.13
C LEU A 379 -34.04 -40.39 -53.31
N PRO A 380 -34.94 -40.62 -52.32
CA PRO A 380 -36.13 -41.45 -52.51
C PRO A 380 -37.17 -40.80 -53.43
N ALA A 381 -37.31 -39.47 -53.38
CA ALA A 381 -38.25 -38.73 -54.24
C ALA A 381 -37.90 -38.88 -55.73
N ALA A 382 -36.61 -38.78 -56.08
CA ALA A 382 -36.11 -38.98 -57.44
C ALA A 382 -36.34 -40.41 -57.96
N ARG A 383 -36.25 -41.43 -57.10
CA ARG A 383 -36.49 -42.84 -57.48
C ARG A 383 -37.98 -43.15 -57.73
N ALA A 384 -38.89 -42.42 -57.09
CA ALA A 384 -40.33 -42.60 -57.20
C ALA A 384 -41.00 -41.77 -58.30
N ALA A 385 -40.27 -40.82 -58.92
CA ALA A 385 -40.78 -39.91 -59.93
C ALA A 385 -41.44 -40.64 -61.13
N GLN A 386 -42.56 -40.09 -61.62
CA GLN A 386 -43.39 -40.73 -62.64
C GLN A 386 -43.24 -40.11 -64.03
N ASP A 387 -42.73 -38.87 -64.12
CA ASP A 387 -42.50 -38.18 -65.40
C ASP A 387 -41.15 -37.42 -65.43
N PHE A 388 -40.70 -37.09 -66.64
CA PHE A 388 -39.46 -36.35 -66.89
C PHE A 388 -39.49 -34.93 -66.33
N ALA A 389 -40.67 -34.29 -66.32
CA ALA A 389 -40.85 -32.95 -65.78
C ALA A 389 -40.57 -32.87 -64.25
N GLU A 390 -40.94 -33.92 -63.50
CA GLU A 390 -40.64 -34.01 -62.06
C GLU A 390 -39.14 -34.22 -61.81
N LEU A 391 -38.47 -35.03 -62.65
CA LEU A 391 -37.02 -35.24 -62.57
C LEU A 391 -36.23 -33.96 -62.87
N ASP A 392 -36.67 -33.15 -63.83
CA ASP A 392 -36.08 -31.83 -64.14
C ASP A 392 -36.28 -30.82 -62.99
N GLU A 393 -37.33 -30.98 -62.19
CA GLU A 393 -37.58 -30.14 -61.01
C GLU A 393 -36.65 -30.53 -59.85
N TYR A 394 -36.48 -31.84 -59.59
CA TYR A 394 -35.54 -32.33 -58.58
C TYR A 394 -34.07 -32.01 -58.92
N GLU A 395 -33.68 -32.05 -60.19
CA GLU A 395 -32.33 -31.64 -60.62
C GLU A 395 -32.08 -30.14 -60.39
N ARG A 396 -33.09 -29.30 -60.65
CA ARG A 396 -33.02 -27.85 -60.35
C ARG A 396 -32.96 -27.58 -58.85
N GLU A 397 -33.69 -28.32 -58.02
CA GLU A 397 -33.64 -28.18 -56.57
C GLU A 397 -32.27 -28.63 -56.02
N LEU A 398 -31.69 -29.71 -56.57
CA LEU A 398 -30.35 -30.19 -56.22
C LEU A 398 -29.26 -29.16 -56.58
N ASP A 399 -29.33 -28.58 -57.78
CA ASP A 399 -28.38 -27.55 -58.22
C ASP A 399 -28.53 -26.25 -57.44
N GLN A 400 -29.76 -25.88 -57.04
CA GLN A 400 -30.00 -24.73 -56.18
C GLN A 400 -29.45 -24.97 -54.77
N ALA A 401 -29.58 -26.18 -54.22
CA ALA A 401 -28.97 -26.56 -52.96
C ALA A 401 -27.43 -26.48 -53.04
N LEU A 402 -26.83 -26.94 -54.15
CA LEU A 402 -25.39 -26.82 -54.42
C LEU A 402 -24.93 -25.36 -54.50
N VAL A 403 -25.61 -24.51 -55.28
CA VAL A 403 -25.23 -23.09 -55.42
C VAL A 403 -25.36 -22.37 -54.07
N SER A 404 -26.41 -22.67 -53.29
CA SER A 404 -26.58 -22.10 -51.95
C SER A 404 -25.47 -22.54 -50.99
N SER A 405 -24.96 -23.77 -51.14
CA SER A 405 -23.84 -24.26 -50.34
C SER A 405 -22.50 -23.61 -50.74
N VAL A 406 -22.18 -23.56 -52.05
CA VAL A 406 -20.90 -23.05 -52.58
C VAL A 406 -20.78 -21.53 -52.45
N ALA A 407 -21.89 -20.79 -52.52
CA ALA A 407 -21.90 -19.33 -52.35
C ALA A 407 -21.61 -18.89 -50.91
N ASP A 408 -21.72 -19.79 -49.92
CA ASP A 408 -21.46 -19.47 -48.53
C ASP A 408 -19.98 -19.68 -48.20
N LEU A 409 -19.25 -18.58 -47.94
CA LEU A 409 -17.81 -18.55 -47.58
C LEU A 409 -17.48 -19.37 -46.32
N ARG A 410 -18.48 -19.93 -45.64
CA ARG A 410 -18.41 -20.67 -44.38
C ARG A 410 -18.17 -22.18 -44.55
N LEU A 411 -18.28 -22.74 -45.75
CA LEU A 411 -17.91 -24.15 -46.04
C LEU A 411 -16.41 -24.44 -45.83
N ARG A 412 -15.55 -23.43 -45.78
CA ARG A 412 -14.10 -23.61 -45.55
C ARG A 412 -13.72 -24.20 -44.18
N HIS A 413 -14.65 -24.24 -43.22
CA HIS A 413 -14.40 -24.75 -41.87
C HIS A 413 -15.10 -26.09 -41.57
N MET A 414 -15.63 -26.78 -42.59
CA MET A 414 -16.18 -28.11 -42.39
C MET A 414 -15.06 -29.13 -42.17
N ASP A 415 -15.24 -30.01 -41.18
CA ASP A 415 -14.36 -31.16 -40.98
C ASP A 415 -14.38 -32.03 -42.25
N GLY A 416 -13.22 -32.57 -42.66
CA GLY A 416 -13.07 -33.30 -43.92
C GLY A 416 -14.06 -34.48 -44.08
N THR A 417 -14.49 -35.08 -42.97
CA THR A 417 -15.51 -36.14 -42.95
C THR A 417 -16.88 -35.64 -43.41
N SER A 418 -17.30 -34.45 -42.97
CA SER A 418 -18.61 -33.88 -43.32
C SER A 418 -18.67 -33.47 -44.79
N LEU A 419 -17.57 -32.95 -45.35
CA LEU A 419 -17.46 -32.67 -46.79
C LEU A 419 -17.56 -33.95 -47.63
N HIS A 420 -16.95 -35.05 -47.17
CA HIS A 420 -17.01 -36.33 -47.86
C HIS A 420 -18.43 -36.91 -47.88
N VAL A 421 -19.18 -36.82 -46.76
CA VAL A 421 -20.57 -37.28 -46.68
C VAL A 421 -21.49 -36.47 -47.59
N VAL A 422 -21.33 -35.14 -47.65
CA VAL A 422 -22.13 -34.28 -48.55
C VAL A 422 -21.83 -34.58 -50.02
N SER A 423 -20.55 -34.75 -50.39
CA SER A 423 -20.15 -35.16 -51.74
C SER A 423 -20.77 -36.50 -52.14
N LEU A 424 -20.71 -37.49 -51.24
CA LEU A 424 -21.27 -38.81 -51.49
C LEU A 424 -22.79 -38.76 -51.66
N ALA A 425 -23.50 -38.00 -50.83
CA ALA A 425 -24.94 -37.82 -50.95
C ALA A 425 -25.35 -37.18 -52.28
N LEU A 426 -24.58 -36.18 -52.74
CA LEU A 426 -24.80 -35.52 -54.02
C LEU A 426 -24.61 -36.47 -55.21
N ASP A 427 -23.52 -37.25 -55.19
CA ASP A 427 -23.23 -38.21 -56.26
C ASP A 427 -24.31 -39.29 -56.33
N GLN A 428 -24.78 -39.79 -55.18
CA GLN A 428 -25.87 -40.77 -55.12
C GLN A 428 -27.20 -40.18 -55.64
N ALA A 429 -27.51 -38.92 -55.34
CA ALA A 429 -28.71 -38.25 -55.83
C ALA A 429 -28.69 -38.09 -57.36
N ARG A 430 -27.55 -37.68 -57.94
CA ARG A 430 -27.37 -37.57 -59.40
C ARG A 430 -27.49 -38.92 -60.09
N LEU A 431 -26.88 -39.96 -59.55
CA LEU A 431 -27.00 -41.32 -60.08
C LEU A 431 -28.45 -41.81 -60.04
N ALA A 432 -29.18 -41.57 -58.95
CA ALA A 432 -30.59 -41.97 -58.85
C ALA A 432 -31.49 -41.27 -59.90
N ILE A 433 -31.27 -39.98 -60.16
CA ILE A 433 -31.98 -39.23 -61.21
C ILE A 433 -31.66 -39.81 -62.60
N GLN A 434 -30.39 -40.09 -62.88
CA GLN A 434 -29.94 -40.67 -64.15
C GLN A 434 -30.50 -42.07 -64.39
N ASP A 435 -30.45 -42.94 -63.39
CA ASP A 435 -30.99 -44.30 -63.44
C ASP A 435 -32.51 -44.28 -63.68
N ARG A 436 -33.23 -43.38 -62.99
CA ARG A 436 -34.69 -43.26 -63.17
C ARG A 436 -35.06 -42.70 -64.55
N ARG A 437 -34.33 -41.68 -65.05
CA ARG A 437 -34.50 -41.20 -66.43
C ARG A 437 -34.29 -42.31 -67.45
N ARG A 438 -33.27 -43.14 -67.26
CA ARG A 438 -33.00 -44.30 -68.12
C ARG A 438 -34.14 -45.32 -68.06
N ALA A 439 -34.63 -45.65 -66.88
CA ALA A 439 -35.77 -46.55 -66.72
C ALA A 439 -37.07 -46.02 -67.36
N LEU A 440 -37.32 -44.71 -67.27
CA LEU A 440 -38.46 -44.06 -67.93
C LEU A 440 -38.30 -43.98 -69.46
N CYS A 441 -37.06 -43.84 -69.96
CA CYS A 441 -36.74 -43.94 -71.39
C CYS A 441 -36.94 -45.37 -71.90
N GLU A 442 -36.53 -46.38 -71.14
CA GLU A 442 -36.73 -47.80 -71.46
C GLU A 442 -38.23 -48.17 -71.42
N ALA A 443 -38.99 -47.63 -70.45
CA ALA A 443 -40.45 -47.80 -70.37
C ALA A 443 -41.23 -47.06 -71.48
N LYS A 444 -40.77 -45.87 -71.92
CA LYS A 444 -41.31 -45.20 -73.13
C LYS A 444 -40.81 -45.84 -74.43
N GLY A 445 -39.74 -46.64 -74.38
CA GLY A 445 -39.04 -47.25 -75.51
C GLY A 445 -39.57 -48.61 -75.97
N GLU A 446 -40.54 -49.21 -75.27
CA GLU A 446 -41.12 -50.52 -75.65
C GLU A 446 -42.37 -50.43 -76.56
N THR A 447 -42.77 -49.22 -76.99
CA THR A 447 -43.88 -49.01 -77.96
C THR A 447 -43.45 -48.38 -79.30
N ALA A 448 -42.20 -48.55 -79.73
CA ALA A 448 -41.83 -48.28 -81.12
C ALA A 448 -40.60 -49.10 -81.56
N LYS A 449 -40.84 -50.33 -82.03
CA LYS A 449 -39.89 -51.03 -82.91
C LYS A 449 -39.82 -50.27 -84.23
N GLY A 450 -38.65 -49.77 -84.59
CA GLY A 450 -38.36 -49.42 -85.98
C GLY A 450 -37.29 -48.34 -86.16
N GLU A 451 -36.13 -48.81 -86.60
CA GLU A 451 -35.17 -48.10 -87.46
C GLU A 451 -33.99 -47.37 -86.81
N VAL A 452 -32.82 -47.93 -87.13
CA VAL A 452 -31.47 -47.50 -86.80
C VAL A 452 -31.09 -46.34 -87.72
N ALA A 453 -30.60 -45.23 -87.16
CA ALA A 453 -29.82 -44.27 -87.93
C ALA A 453 -28.65 -43.72 -87.11
N ALA A 454 -27.49 -43.70 -87.75
CA ALA A 454 -26.15 -43.60 -87.19
C ALA A 454 -25.78 -42.25 -86.56
N PHE A 455 -24.87 -42.34 -85.58
CA PHE A 455 -24.03 -41.26 -85.03
C PHE A 455 -23.38 -40.39 -86.13
N PRO A 456 -23.40 -39.05 -86.01
CA PRO A 456 -22.40 -38.21 -86.62
C PRO A 456 -21.26 -37.90 -85.64
N ALA A 457 -20.05 -38.01 -86.17
CA ALA A 457 -18.78 -37.91 -85.47
C ALA A 457 -18.42 -36.50 -84.98
N LEU A 458 -17.57 -36.51 -83.94
CA LEU A 458 -16.77 -35.44 -83.37
C LEU A 458 -16.42 -34.29 -84.34
N ARG A 459 -16.81 -33.07 -83.96
CA ARG A 459 -16.24 -31.84 -84.51
C ARG A 459 -15.23 -31.27 -83.51
N LYS A 460 -13.95 -31.37 -83.87
CA LYS A 460 -12.83 -30.63 -83.26
C LYS A 460 -12.91 -29.14 -83.62
N ILE A 461 -12.09 -28.35 -82.90
CA ILE A 461 -11.39 -27.08 -83.27
C ILE A 461 -11.80 -25.91 -82.34
N PRO A 462 -10.90 -25.00 -81.89
CA PRO A 462 -9.46 -25.10 -81.60
C PRO A 462 -9.06 -24.53 -80.21
N ALA A 463 -7.78 -24.69 -79.84
CA ALA A 463 -7.12 -23.86 -78.84
C ALA A 463 -6.81 -22.47 -79.42
N ALA A 464 -6.93 -21.42 -78.59
CA ALA A 464 -6.34 -20.11 -78.83
C ALA A 464 -5.74 -19.60 -77.51
N GLU A 465 -4.58 -18.97 -77.66
CA GLU A 465 -3.52 -18.64 -76.72
C GLU A 465 -3.89 -17.87 -75.45
#